data_AF-A0A2R7JYR9-F1
#
_entry.id   AF-A0A2R7JYR9-F1
#
_cell.length_a   1.000
_cell.length_b   1.000
_cell.length_c   1.000
_cell.angle_alpha   90.00
_cell.angle_beta   90.00
_cell.angle_gamma   90.00
#
_symmetry.space_group_name_H-M   'P 1'
#
loop_
_entity.id
_entity.type
_entity.pdbx_description
1 polymer ?
#
loop_
_entity_poly.entity_id
_entity_poly.type
_entity_poly.pdbx_seq_one_letter_code
_entity_poly.pdbx_strand_id
1 'polypeptide(L)' 'MWCFVAERDVARADRIATKVRRRCDILSKFPHLGRPVLQGRARDLSLTDMQYIIRYRIEDDEVLIVGVRHTKQERA' A
#
# COMPACT_ATOMS: atom_id res chain seq x y z
N MET A 1 -7.81 8.45 -1.15
CA MET A 1 -7.85 7.62 0.08
C MET A 1 -7.98 8.47 1.33
N TRP A 2 -7.03 9.36 1.64
CA TRP A 2 -7.05 10.12 2.91
C TRP A 2 -8.33 10.95 3.08
N CYS A 3 -8.69 11.81 2.12
CA CYS A 3 -9.90 12.67 2.23
C CYS A 3 -11.17 11.86 2.49
N PHE A 4 -11.35 10.74 1.78
CA PHE A 4 -12.50 9.85 1.95
C PHE A 4 -12.60 9.26 3.37
N VAL A 5 -11.47 8.96 4.01
CA VAL A 5 -11.47 8.51 5.42
C VAL A 5 -11.64 9.70 6.37
N ALA A 6 -11.01 10.83 6.05
CA ALA A 6 -11.00 12.03 6.87
C ALA A 6 -12.38 12.69 6.99
N GLU A 7 -13.24 12.55 5.98
CA GLU A 7 -14.66 12.96 6.03
C GLU A 7 -15.42 12.35 7.23
N ARG A 8 -14.98 11.19 7.70
CA ARG A 8 -15.58 10.47 8.84
C ARG A 8 -14.71 10.49 10.08
N ASP A 9 -13.40 10.38 9.91
CA ASP A 9 -12.41 10.29 10.99
C ASP A 9 -11.02 10.69 10.48
N VAL A 10 -10.67 11.96 10.70
CA VAL A 10 -9.36 12.54 10.34
C VAL A 10 -8.21 11.80 11.02
N ALA A 11 -8.34 11.45 12.30
CA ALA A 11 -7.30 10.76 13.05
C ALA A 11 -7.03 9.35 12.48
N ARG A 12 -8.07 8.67 11.99
CA ARG A 12 -7.91 7.40 11.27
C ARG A 12 -7.22 7.60 9.93
N ALA A 13 -7.55 8.65 9.19
CA ALA A 13 -6.90 8.97 7.91
C ALA A 13 -5.39 9.19 8.11
N ASP A 14 -5.00 9.94 9.14
CA ASP A 14 -3.60 10.20 9.48
C ASP A 14 -2.84 8.94 9.90
N ARG A 15 -3.47 8.07 10.71
CA ARG A 15 -2.89 6.78 11.10
C ARG A 15 -2.61 5.90 9.88
N ILE A 16 -3.54 5.87 8.91
CA ILE A 16 -3.36 5.11 7.67
C ILE A 16 -2.21 5.70 6.85
N ALA A 17 -2.20 7.01 6.60
CA ALA A 17 -1.14 7.65 5.83
C ALA A 17 0.25 7.42 6.46
N THR A 18 0.35 7.58 7.78
CA THR A 18 1.60 7.35 8.51
C THR A 18 2.10 5.92 8.35
N LYS A 19 1.21 4.93 8.48
CA LYS A 19 1.58 3.52 8.35
C LYS A 19 1.95 3.15 6.92
N VAL A 20 1.23 3.67 5.92
CA VAL A 20 1.58 3.49 4.50
C VAL A 20 2.97 4.04 4.24
N ARG A 21 3.29 5.26 4.70
CA ARG A 21 4.61 5.86 4.51
C ARG A 21 5.72 5.02 5.12
N ARG A 22 5.57 4.61 6.39
CA ARG A 22 6.53 3.72 7.07
C ARG A 22 6.77 2.41 6.33
N ARG A 23 5.74 1.90 5.64
CA ARG A 23 5.85 0.65 4.86
C ARG A 23 6.56 0.88 3.54
N CYS A 24 6.37 2.02 2.89
CA CYS A 24 7.18 2.42 1.74
C CYS A 24 8.67 2.55 2.12
N ASP A 25 8.99 3.12 3.30
CA ASP A 25 10.37 3.20 3.79
C ASP A 25 11.00 1.81 4.03
N ILE A 26 10.20 0.80 4.37
CA ILE A 26 10.66 -0.59 4.50
C ILE A 26 10.85 -1.20 3.11
N LEU A 27 9.95 -0.92 2.17
CA LEU A 27 10.04 -1.45 0.81
C LEU A 27 11.27 -0.93 0.07
N SER A 28 11.74 0.30 0.31
CA SER A 28 13.00 0.78 -0.28
C SER A 28 14.21 -0.04 0.16
N LYS A 29 14.17 -0.65 1.35
CA LYS A 29 15.24 -1.52 1.88
C LYS A 29 15.03 -2.99 1.53
N PHE A 30 13.77 -3.41 1.43
CA PHE A 30 13.38 -4.80 1.21
C PHE A 30 12.33 -4.87 0.08
N PRO A 31 12.72 -4.59 -1.16
CA PRO A 31 11.78 -4.47 -2.28
C PRO A 31 11.08 -5.80 -2.60
N HIS A 32 11.66 -6.94 -2.23
CA HIS A 32 11.06 -8.26 -2.48
C HIS A 32 10.08 -8.75 -1.40
N LEU A 33 9.80 -7.94 -0.36
CA LEU A 33 8.95 -8.32 0.78
C LEU A 33 7.49 -8.63 0.38
N GLY A 34 6.98 -7.96 -0.66
CA GLY A 34 5.63 -8.18 -1.17
C GLY A 34 5.50 -9.45 -2.00
N ARG A 35 4.28 -10.01 -2.00
CA ARG A 35 3.93 -11.22 -2.75
C ARG A 35 3.86 -10.89 -4.25
N PRO A 36 4.56 -11.64 -5.12
CA PRO A 36 4.42 -11.49 -6.57
C PRO A 36 2.97 -11.68 -7.04
N VAL A 37 2.52 -10.78 -7.92
CA VAL A 37 1.22 -10.79 -8.60
C VAL A 37 1.41 -10.42 -10.07
N LEU A 38 0.36 -10.53 -10.89
CA LEU A 38 0.41 -10.20 -12.33
C LEU A 38 1.58 -10.91 -13.05
N GLN A 39 1.71 -12.23 -12.84
CA GLN A 39 2.79 -13.05 -13.39
C GLN A 39 4.20 -12.52 -13.03
N GLY A 40 4.34 -11.90 -11.85
CA GLY A 40 5.61 -11.35 -11.37
C GLY A 40 5.90 -9.91 -11.77
N ARG A 41 5.04 -9.28 -12.60
CA ARG A 41 5.20 -7.88 -13.02
C ARG A 41 4.89 -6.86 -11.92
N ALA A 42 4.24 -7.29 -10.85
CA ALA A 42 3.95 -6.45 -9.69
C ALA A 42 4.00 -7.26 -8.40
N ARG A 43 3.96 -6.56 -7.27
CA ARG A 43 3.94 -7.14 -5.93
C ARG A 43 2.88 -6.48 -5.08
N ASP A 44 2.19 -7.28 -4.28
CA ASP A 44 1.22 -6.81 -3.29
C ASP A 44 1.81 -7.00 -1.88
N LEU A 45 1.89 -5.90 -1.13
CA LEU A 45 2.21 -5.89 0.30
C LEU A 45 0.93 -5.66 1.10
N SER A 46 0.53 -6.65 1.92
CA SER A 46 -0.64 -6.56 2.78
C SER A 46 -0.34 -5.78 4.06
N LEU A 47 -1.19 -4.80 4.35
CA LEU A 47 -1.27 -4.10 5.64
C LEU A 47 -2.49 -4.62 6.38
N THR A 48 -2.38 -5.85 6.89
CA THR A 48 -3.49 -6.64 7.42
C THR A 48 -4.18 -5.97 8.60
N ASP A 49 -3.44 -5.22 9.41
CA ASP A 49 -3.93 -4.45 10.55
C ASP A 49 -4.84 -3.27 10.16
N MET A 50 -4.85 -2.88 8.89
CA MET A 50 -5.67 -1.77 8.38
C MET A 50 -6.56 -2.17 7.21
N GLN A 51 -6.51 -3.43 6.76
CA GLN A 51 -7.23 -3.90 5.58
C GLN A 51 -6.85 -3.11 4.31
N TYR A 52 -5.57 -2.79 4.13
CA TYR A 52 -5.05 -2.17 2.90
C TYR A 52 -4.02 -3.06 2.21
N ILE A 53 -3.91 -2.93 0.89
CA ILE A 53 -2.85 -3.52 0.07
C ILE A 53 -2.12 -2.38 -0.64
N ILE A 54 -0.79 -2.38 -0.53
CA ILE A 54 0.09 -1.57 -1.37
C ILE A 54 0.50 -2.44 -2.56
N ARG A 55 0.11 -2.05 -3.77
CA ARG A 55 0.62 -2.63 -5.01
C ARG A 55 1.79 -1.81 -5.52
N TYR A 56 2.88 -2.47 -5.85
CA TYR A 56 4.09 -1.82 -6.33
C TYR A 56 4.83 -2.67 -7.36
N ARG A 57 5.80 -2.06 -8.04
CA ARG A 57 6.75 -2.73 -8.94
C ARG A 57 8.17 -2.40 -8.52
N ILE A 58 9.10 -3.22 -8.98
CA ILE A 58 10.53 -2.97 -8.85
C ILE A 58 10.99 -2.75 -10.28
N GLU A 59 11.49 -1.55 -10.57
CA GLU A 59 12.02 -1.17 -11.88
C GLU A 59 13.41 -0.59 -11.64
N ASP A 60 14.41 -1.14 -12.33
CA ASP A 60 15.83 -0.87 -12.11
C ASP A 60 16.24 -1.04 -10.63
N ASP A 61 16.36 0.07 -9.89
CA ASP A 61 16.70 0.12 -8.46
C ASP A 61 15.66 0.91 -7.62
N GLU A 62 14.47 1.12 -8.19
CA GLU A 62 13.39 1.88 -7.57
C GLU A 62 12.16 1.03 -7.27
N VAL A 63 11.47 1.40 -6.18
CA VAL A 63 10.16 0.85 -5.83
C VAL A 63 9.07 1.82 -6.25
N LEU A 64 8.34 1.46 -7.30
CA LEU A 64 7.23 2.26 -7.82
C LEU A 64 5.91 1.81 -7.19
N ILE A 65 5.32 2.67 -6.36
CA ILE A 65 4.01 2.42 -5.78
C ILE A 65 2.93 2.67 -6.85
N VAL A 66 2.32 1.60 -7.34
CA VAL A 66 1.25 1.64 -8.35
C VAL A 66 -0.08 2.06 -7.74
N GLY A 67 -0.32 1.68 -6.48
CA GLY A 67 -1.54 2.11 -5.79
C GLY A 67 -1.70 1.51 -4.40
N VAL A 68 -2.58 2.14 -3.61
CA VAL A 68 -2.97 1.68 -2.28
C VAL A 68 -4.48 1.52 -2.26
N ARG A 69 -4.96 0.30 -1.97
CA ARG A 69 -6.39 -0.05 -2.00
C ARG A 69 -6.83 -0.76 -0.74
N HIS A 70 -8.08 -0.57 -0.33
CA HIS A 70 -8.68 -1.26 0.81
C HIS A 70 -9.11 -2.68 0.38
N THR A 71 -8.82 -3.71 1.18
CA THR A 71 -9.03 -5.13 0.84
C THR A 71 -10.50 -5.51 0.74
N LYS A 72 -11.37 -4.87 1.54
CA LYS A 72 -12.83 -5.08 1.53
C LYS A 72 -13.61 -4.06 0.72
N GLN A 73 -12.95 -3.01 0.25
CA GLN A 73 -13.61 -1.93 -0.50
C GLN A 73 -13.19 -2.06 -1.97
N GLU A 74 -13.44 -3.23 -2.52
CA GLU A 74 -13.54 -3.43 -3.95
C GLU A 74 -14.94 -2.91 -4.32
N ARG A 75 -15.01 -1.81 -5.06
CA ARG A 75 -16.19 -1.55 -5.87
C ARG A 75 -15.79 -1.74 -7.33
N ALA A 76 -16.63 -2.52 -7.98
CA ALA A 76 -16.85 -2.69 -9.41
C ALA A 76 -16.50 -1.46 -10.25
#